data_AF-A0A075FLZ7-F1
#
_entry.id   AF-A0A075FLZ7-F1
#
_cell.length_a   1.000
_cell.length_b   1.000
_cell.length_c   1.000
_cell.angle_alpha   90.00
_cell.angle_beta   90.00
_cell.angle_gamma   90.00
#
_symmetry.space_group_name_H-M   'P 1'
#
loop_
_entity.id
_entity.type
_entity.pdbx_description
1 polymer ?
#
loop_
_entity_poly.entity_id
_entity_poly.type
_entity_poly.pdbx_seq_one_letter_code
_entity_poly.pdbx_strand_id
1 'polypeptide(L)'
;MRLIESSASDTPLPKISYDSKIALSSTRFDKILGDIEVVSDYLSVKTTSENVEFSGKGDSGEATINLEKGTEELQEISVTQESTGTYSLEYLNPIVKAVGGTAGSIICEFSSAKPLRIEFKVTNIGRIHFYLAPRVES
;
A
#
# COMPACT_ATOMS: atom_id res chain seq x y z
N MET A 1 -7.20 0.04 -36.23
CA MET A 1 -6.70 0.85 -35.10
C MET A 1 -5.61 1.76 -35.63
N ARG A 2 -5.75 3.09 -35.52
CA ARG A 2 -4.67 4.04 -35.85
C ARG A 2 -3.84 4.25 -34.59
N LEU A 3 -2.53 4.02 -34.68
CA LEU A 3 -1.59 4.26 -33.58
C LEU A 3 -1.28 5.76 -33.52
N ILE A 4 -1.20 6.29 -32.31
CA ILE A 4 -0.74 7.67 -32.05
C ILE A 4 0.70 7.56 -31.57
N GLU A 5 1.60 8.37 -32.13
CA GLU A 5 2.98 8.46 -31.64
C GLU A 5 3.00 9.15 -30.28
N SER A 6 3.42 8.42 -29.24
CA SER A 6 3.61 8.98 -27.90
C SER A 6 5.00 9.60 -27.77
N SER A 7 5.11 10.81 -27.24
CA SER A 7 6.36 11.45 -26.85
C SER A 7 6.93 10.93 -25.53
N ALA A 8 6.62 9.68 -25.17
CA ALA A 8 7.01 9.09 -23.88
C ALA A 8 8.54 8.95 -23.82
N SER A 9 9.16 9.62 -22.84
CA SER A 9 10.57 9.44 -22.50
C SER A 9 10.71 8.38 -21.41
N ASP A 10 11.81 7.63 -21.43
CA ASP A 10 12.12 6.68 -20.36
C ASP A 10 12.15 7.36 -18.99
N THR A 11 11.36 6.82 -18.06
CA THR A 11 11.36 7.28 -16.67
C THR A 11 12.20 6.30 -15.84
N PRO A 12 13.34 6.73 -15.27
CA PRO A 12 14.18 5.84 -14.50
C PRO A 12 13.45 5.33 -13.26
N LEU A 13 13.51 4.02 -13.01
CA LEU A 13 12.90 3.42 -11.83
C LEU A 13 13.56 3.95 -10.55
N PRO A 14 12.76 4.30 -9.51
CA PRO A 14 13.30 4.74 -8.24
C PRO A 14 14.08 3.61 -7.56
N LYS A 15 15.36 3.83 -7.26
CA LYS A 15 16.16 2.96 -6.39
C LYS A 15 15.96 3.38 -4.93
N ILE A 16 14.80 3.03 -4.37
CA ILE A 16 14.44 3.37 -2.99
C ILE A 16 14.68 2.16 -2.10
N SER A 17 15.50 2.33 -1.07
CA SER A 17 15.57 1.39 0.04
C SER A 17 14.46 1.70 1.04
N TYR A 18 13.63 0.70 1.30
CA TYR A 18 12.50 0.77 2.23
C TYR A 18 12.86 0.10 3.55
N ASP A 19 12.35 0.68 4.63
CA ASP A 19 12.63 0.21 5.98
C ASP A 19 11.58 -0.78 6.49
N SER A 20 10.44 -0.83 5.83
CA SER A 20 9.33 -1.72 6.16
C SER A 20 8.80 -2.41 4.92
N LYS A 21 8.53 -3.70 5.07
CA LYS A 21 7.90 -4.56 4.08
C LYS A 21 6.81 -5.37 4.77
N ILE A 22 5.60 -5.30 4.24
CA ILE A 22 4.47 -6.12 4.68
C ILE A 22 3.91 -6.87 3.48
N ALA A 23 3.52 -8.14 3.68
CA ALA A 23 2.81 -8.92 2.68
C ALA A 23 1.52 -9.48 3.29
N LEU A 24 0.42 -9.35 2.55
CA LEU A 24 -0.89 -9.87 2.91
C LEU A 24 -1.69 -10.21 1.66
N SER A 25 -2.81 -10.93 1.84
CA SER A 25 -3.70 -11.21 0.72
C SER A 25 -4.34 -9.93 0.19
N SER A 26 -4.53 -9.85 -1.13
CA SER A 26 -5.19 -8.71 -1.78
C SER A 26 -6.58 -8.45 -1.20
N THR A 27 -7.33 -9.53 -0.94
CA THR A 27 -8.67 -9.47 -0.35
C THR A 27 -8.66 -8.88 1.05
N ARG A 28 -7.63 -9.18 1.87
CA ARG A 28 -7.53 -8.60 3.22
C ARG A 28 -7.18 -7.12 3.14
N PHE A 29 -6.26 -6.74 2.27
CA PHE A 29 -5.90 -5.33 2.09
C PHE A 29 -7.08 -4.51 1.58
N ASP A 30 -7.83 -4.99 0.58
CA ASP A 30 -9.04 -4.32 0.06
C ASP A 30 -10.09 -4.09 1.16
N LYS A 31 -10.34 -5.08 2.02
CA LYS A 31 -11.23 -4.92 3.18
C LYS A 31 -10.73 -3.86 4.16
N ILE A 32 -9.44 -3.87 4.48
CA ILE A 32 -8.83 -2.86 5.36
C ILE A 32 -9.03 -1.46 4.77
N LEU A 33 -8.78 -1.27 3.48
CA LEU A 33 -8.99 0.03 2.84
C LEU A 33 -10.46 0.46 2.90
N GLY A 34 -11.40 -0.45 2.65
CA GLY A 34 -12.83 -0.18 2.75
C GLY A 34 -13.28 0.18 4.17
N ASP A 35 -12.77 -0.50 5.19
CA ASP A 35 -13.08 -0.22 6.59
C ASP A 35 -12.58 1.18 7.00
N ILE A 36 -11.38 1.56 6.56
CA ILE A 36 -10.81 2.90 6.85
C ILE A 36 -11.51 4.00 6.04
N GLU A 37 -11.91 3.74 4.79
CA GLU A 37 -12.62 4.69 3.91
C GLU A 37 -13.96 5.18 4.50
N VAL A 38 -14.56 4.41 5.42
CA VAL A 38 -15.79 4.82 6.13
C VAL A 38 -15.58 6.09 6.96
N VAL A 39 -14.36 6.33 7.47
CA VAL A 39 -14.08 7.42 8.43
C VAL A 39 -13.02 8.40 7.95
N SER A 40 -12.22 8.07 6.94
CA SER A 40 -11.05 8.82 6.50
C SER A 40 -10.89 8.81 4.99
N ASP A 41 -10.28 9.86 4.42
CA ASP A 41 -9.86 9.92 3.01
C ASP A 41 -8.38 9.51 2.83
N TYR A 42 -7.69 9.18 3.92
CA TYR A 42 -6.33 8.67 3.93
C TYR A 42 -6.18 7.42 4.80
N LEU A 43 -5.16 6.64 4.47
CA LEU A 43 -4.64 5.53 5.24
C LEU A 43 -3.31 5.93 5.86
N SER A 44 -3.20 5.89 7.18
CA SER A 44 -1.95 5.87 7.91
C SER A 44 -1.51 4.42 8.13
N VAL A 45 -0.27 4.12 7.81
CA VAL A 45 0.35 2.81 8.02
C VAL A 45 1.53 2.99 8.95
N LYS A 46 1.55 2.25 10.05
CA LYS A 46 2.65 2.21 11.00
C LYS A 46 3.15 0.78 11.18
N THR A 47 4.45 0.59 11.18
CA THR A 47 5.09 -0.73 11.33
C THR A 47 6.09 -0.72 12.47
N THR A 48 6.06 -1.80 13.25
CA THR A 48 7.07 -2.16 14.26
C THR A 48 7.64 -3.55 13.94
N SER A 49 8.62 -4.04 14.71
CA SER A 49 9.15 -5.40 14.49
C SER A 49 8.11 -6.50 14.70
N GLU A 50 7.03 -6.20 15.44
CA GLU A 50 6.02 -7.16 15.90
C GLU A 50 4.65 -6.98 15.24
N ASN A 51 4.34 -5.82 14.68
CA ASN A 51 3.01 -5.56 14.11
C ASN A 51 3.00 -4.52 12.99
N VAL A 52 1.87 -4.49 12.27
CA VAL A 52 1.47 -3.38 11.41
C VAL A 52 0.11 -2.85 11.87
N GLU A 53 0.01 -1.53 11.96
CA GLU A 53 -1.21 -0.79 12.23
C GLU A 53 -1.64 -0.05 10.95
N PHE A 54 -2.91 -0.19 10.61
CA PHE A 54 -3.61 0.57 9.59
C PHE A 54 -4.64 1.44 10.27
N SER A 55 -4.60 2.75 10.05
CA SER A 55 -5.52 3.67 10.70
C SER A 55 -5.96 4.80 9.77
N GLY A 56 -7.06 5.45 10.15
CA GLY A 56 -7.53 6.67 9.50
C GLY A 56 -8.45 7.43 10.44
N LYS A 57 -8.45 8.76 10.30
CA LYS A 57 -9.21 9.65 11.16
C LYS A 57 -9.79 10.80 10.34
N GLY A 58 -11.08 11.03 10.51
CA GLY A 58 -11.80 12.16 9.95
C GLY A 58 -12.79 12.75 10.94
N ASP A 59 -13.68 13.61 10.45
CA ASP A 59 -14.63 14.33 11.31
C ASP A 59 -15.65 13.42 11.99
N SER A 60 -15.95 12.28 11.36
CA SER A 60 -16.96 11.33 11.83
C SER A 60 -16.41 10.30 12.83
N GLY A 61 -15.09 10.23 13.02
CA GLY A 61 -14.44 9.30 13.94
C GLY A 61 -13.07 8.82 13.45
N GLU A 62 -12.60 7.74 14.08
CA GLU A 62 -11.35 7.07 13.76
C GLU A 62 -11.56 5.56 13.65
N ALA A 63 -10.73 4.91 12.84
CA ALA A 63 -10.69 3.47 12.68
C ALA A 63 -9.23 3.01 12.73
N THR A 64 -8.99 1.89 13.42
CA THR A 64 -7.66 1.30 13.59
C THR A 64 -7.75 -0.21 13.48
N ILE A 65 -6.88 -0.80 12.67
CA ILE A 65 -6.78 -2.24 12.43
C ILE A 65 -5.32 -2.64 12.67
N ASN A 66 -5.12 -3.56 13.61
CA ASN A 66 -3.80 -4.06 13.99
C ASN A 66 -3.63 -5.52 13.55
N LEU A 67 -2.55 -5.80 12.83
CA LEU A 67 -2.15 -7.17 12.47
C LEU A 67 -0.81 -7.49 13.14
N GLU A 68 -0.82 -8.52 13.97
CA GLU A 68 0.39 -9.01 14.65
C GLU A 68 1.16 -9.99 13.77
N LYS A 69 2.48 -10.01 13.96
CA LYS A 69 3.39 -10.95 13.33
C LYS A 69 3.04 -12.38 13.70
N GLY A 70 2.98 -13.25 12.69
CA GLY A 70 2.67 -14.67 12.88
C GLY A 70 1.17 -14.98 12.86
N THR A 71 0.30 -13.99 12.66
CA THR A 71 -1.12 -14.22 12.36
C THR A 71 -1.30 -14.69 10.91
N GLU A 72 -2.36 -15.46 10.63
CA GLU A 72 -2.67 -15.93 9.28
C GLU A 72 -2.97 -14.79 8.29
N GLU A 73 -3.35 -13.62 8.83
CA GLU A 73 -3.70 -12.43 8.06
C GLU A 73 -2.46 -11.69 7.51
N LEU A 74 -1.30 -11.87 8.15
CA LEU A 74 -0.04 -11.21 7.82
C LEU A 74 0.99 -12.24 7.35
N GLN A 75 1.14 -12.34 6.02
CA GLN A 75 2.01 -13.32 5.36
C GLN A 75 3.49 -13.03 5.59
N GLU A 76 3.86 -11.75 5.63
CA GLU A 76 5.24 -11.32 5.88
C GLU A 76 5.23 -9.95 6.58
N ILE A 77 6.15 -9.77 7.52
CA ILE A 77 6.54 -8.46 8.05
C ILE A 77 8.05 -8.45 8.27
N SER A 78 8.71 -7.47 7.66
CA SER A 78 10.14 -7.23 7.80
C SER A 78 10.36 -5.74 8.02
N VAL A 79 10.92 -5.39 9.17
CA VAL A 79 11.14 -4.01 9.59
C VAL A 79 12.59 -3.84 10.02
N THR A 80 13.33 -2.98 9.34
CA THR A 80 14.68 -2.55 9.73
C THR A 80 14.62 -1.31 10.61
N GLN A 81 13.63 -0.44 10.39
CA GLN A 81 13.33 0.72 11.21
C GLN A 81 11.82 0.95 11.24
N GLU A 82 11.29 1.26 12.42
CA GLU A 82 9.88 1.66 12.56
C GLU A 82 9.55 2.79 11.59
N SER A 83 8.44 2.62 10.88
CA SER A 83 8.06 3.52 9.81
C SER A 83 6.61 3.94 9.96
N THR A 84 6.32 5.19 9.57
CA THR A 84 4.95 5.71 9.52
C THR A 84 4.77 6.48 8.23
N GLY A 85 3.72 6.16 7.48
CA GLY A 85 3.40 6.83 6.22
C GLY A 85 1.90 7.01 6.06
N THR A 86 1.50 8.16 5.54
CA THR A 86 0.09 8.48 5.26
C THR A 86 -0.13 8.58 3.76
N TYR A 87 -1.18 7.95 3.23
CA TYR A 87 -1.42 7.80 1.80
C TYR A 87 -2.89 8.04 1.46
N SER A 88 -3.18 8.67 0.33
CA SER A 88 -4.57 8.97 -0.06
C SER A 88 -5.30 7.71 -0.53
N LEU A 89 -6.50 7.49 0.03
CA LEU A 89 -7.38 6.38 -0.35
C LEU A 89 -7.97 6.57 -1.74
N GLU A 90 -8.10 7.82 -2.20
CA GLU A 90 -8.54 8.15 -3.56
C GLU A 90 -7.68 7.48 -4.63
N TYR A 91 -6.38 7.30 -4.37
CA TYR A 91 -5.47 6.58 -5.26
C TYR A 91 -5.32 5.10 -4.92
N LEU A 92 -5.29 4.73 -3.63
CA LEU A 92 -5.13 3.34 -3.21
C LEU A 92 -6.31 2.46 -3.65
N ASN A 93 -7.54 2.93 -3.46
CA ASN A 93 -8.74 2.14 -3.72
C ASN A 93 -8.86 1.72 -5.19
N PRO A 94 -8.73 2.62 -6.19
CA PRO A 94 -8.77 2.21 -7.60
C PRO A 94 -7.67 1.21 -7.96
N ILE A 95 -6.45 1.39 -7.43
CA ILE A 95 -5.30 0.51 -7.71
C ILE A 95 -5.58 -0.91 -7.19
N VAL A 96 -6.00 -1.03 -5.93
CA VAL A 96 -6.28 -2.33 -5.30
C VAL A 96 -7.50 -3.01 -5.94
N LYS A 97 -8.56 -2.26 -6.26
CA LYS A 97 -9.75 -2.82 -6.93
C LYS A 97 -9.44 -3.32 -8.35
N ALA A 98 -8.62 -2.59 -9.11
CA ALA A 98 -8.28 -2.97 -10.49
C ALA A 98 -7.36 -4.19 -10.57
N VAL A 99 -6.39 -4.31 -9.66
CA VAL A 99 -5.32 -5.33 -9.77
C VAL A 99 -5.47 -6.43 -8.72
N GLY A 100 -5.96 -6.10 -7.53
CA GLY A 100 -6.05 -6.99 -6.37
C GLY A 100 -6.91 -8.22 -6.60
N GLY A 101 -8.00 -8.13 -7.38
CA GLY A 101 -8.85 -9.28 -7.71
C GLY A 101 -8.15 -10.37 -8.55
N THR A 102 -7.03 -10.04 -9.19
CA THR A 102 -6.22 -10.98 -9.98
C THR A 102 -4.93 -11.41 -9.28
N ALA A 103 -4.55 -10.71 -8.21
CA ALA A 103 -3.35 -10.98 -7.43
C ALA A 103 -3.70 -11.79 -6.18
N GLY A 104 -2.97 -12.87 -5.90
CA GLY A 104 -3.16 -13.64 -4.66
C GLY A 104 -2.55 -12.96 -3.42
N SER A 105 -1.56 -12.09 -3.62
CA SER A 105 -0.79 -11.44 -2.55
C SER A 105 -0.33 -10.06 -3.03
N ILE A 106 -0.33 -9.10 -2.10
CA ILE A 106 0.17 -7.74 -2.27
C ILE A 106 1.36 -7.56 -1.32
N ILE A 107 2.41 -6.93 -1.82
CA ILE A 107 3.54 -6.48 -0.99
C ILE A 107 3.52 -4.96 -0.95
N CYS A 108 3.51 -4.40 0.26
CA CYS A 108 3.62 -2.97 0.50
C CYS A 108 4.97 -2.69 1.14
N GLU A 109 5.73 -1.77 0.57
CA GLU A 109 7.04 -1.34 1.08
C GLU A 109 7.09 0.18 1.21
N PHE A 110 7.53 0.64 2.37
CA PHE A 110 7.59 2.06 2.67
C PHE A 110 8.62 2.37 3.75
N SER A 111 8.88 3.67 3.90
CA SER A 111 9.63 4.27 5.01
C SER A 111 8.91 5.56 5.40
N SER A 112 9.20 6.07 6.59
CA SER A 112 8.76 7.42 6.97
C SER A 112 9.20 8.46 5.94
N ALA A 113 8.26 9.32 5.53
CA ALA A 113 8.44 10.38 4.53
C ALA A 113 8.91 9.91 3.13
N LYS A 114 8.77 8.63 2.77
CA LYS A 114 9.05 8.12 1.42
C LYS A 114 7.78 7.59 0.73
N PRO A 115 7.76 7.51 -0.63
CA PRO A 115 6.64 6.93 -1.37
C PRO A 115 6.38 5.48 -0.98
N LEU A 116 5.12 5.10 -0.85
CA LEU A 116 4.70 3.70 -0.73
C LEU A 116 4.89 3.02 -2.09
N ARG A 117 5.59 1.88 -2.09
CA ARG A 117 5.60 0.94 -3.21
C ARG A 117 4.58 -0.16 -2.94
N ILE A 118 3.73 -0.43 -3.92
CA ILE A 118 2.80 -1.57 -3.91
C ILE A 118 3.16 -2.49 -5.06
N GLU A 119 3.54 -3.72 -4.74
CA GLU A 119 3.76 -4.79 -5.70
C GLU A 119 2.57 -5.74 -5.73
N PHE A 120 1.97 -5.89 -6.91
CA PHE A 120 1.02 -6.94 -7.20
C PHE A 120 1.70 -8.06 -7.99
N LYS A 121 1.66 -9.28 -7.45
CA LYS A 121 2.11 -10.48 -8.18
C LYS A 121 0.95 -11.02 -9.01
N VAL A 122 1.03 -10.84 -10.32
CA VAL A 122 0.00 -11.29 -11.26
C VAL A 122 0.48 -12.57 -11.93
N THR A 123 -0.22 -13.68 -11.65
CA THR A 123 0.11 -15.01 -12.15
C THR A 123 0.25 -15.00 -13.67
N ASN A 124 1.35 -15.57 -14.18
CA ASN A 124 1.67 -15.68 -15.62
C ASN A 124 1.82 -14.36 -16.40
N ILE A 125 1.79 -13.19 -15.73
CA ILE A 125 1.95 -11.87 -16.38
C ILE A 125 3.22 -11.17 -15.86
N GLY A 126 3.48 -11.23 -14.55
CA GLY A 126 4.66 -10.63 -13.94
C GLY A 126 4.33 -9.86 -12.67
N ARG A 127 5.01 -8.72 -12.49
CA ARG A 127 4.83 -7.83 -11.33
C ARG A 127 4.42 -6.45 -11.81
N ILE A 128 3.45 -5.86 -11.13
CA ILE A 128 3.05 -4.47 -11.33
C ILE A 128 3.46 -3.70 -10.09
N HIS A 129 4.23 -2.64 -10.28
CA HIS A 129 4.66 -1.73 -9.21
C HIS A 129 3.94 -0.41 -9.32
N PHE A 130 3.26 -0.01 -8.25
CA PHE A 130 2.72 1.34 -8.07
C PHE A 130 3.56 2.08 -7.03
N TYR A 131 3.81 3.36 -7.29
CA TYR A 131 4.50 4.25 -6.36
C TYR A 131 3.55 5.40 -6.01
N LEU A 132 3.22 5.53 -4.73
CA LEU A 132 2.32 6.55 -4.23
C LEU A 132 3.08 7.47 -3.27
N ALA A 133 3.12 8.76 -3.60
CA ALA A 133 3.73 9.76 -2.73
C ALA A 133 2.99 9.82 -1.37
N PRO A 134 3.71 10.04 -0.26
CA PRO A 134 3.06 10.25 1.02
C PRO A 134 2.27 11.57 0.99
N ARG A 135 1.13 11.61 1.69
CA ARG A 135 0.47 12.87 2.03
C ARG A 135 1.37 13.63 3.00
N VAL A 136 1.50 14.92 2.78
CA VAL A 136 2.11 15.83 3.75
C VAL A 136 0.98 16.29 4.65
N GLU A 137 1.00 15.89 5.93
CA GLU A 137 0.11 16.49 6.91
C GLU A 137 0.47 17.98 7.02
N SER A 138 -0.53 18.86 6.87
CA SER A 138 -0.42 20.30 7.12
C SER A 138 -0.84 20.61 8.55
#